data_AF-A0A839P5U3-F1
#
_entry.id   AF-A0A839P5U3-F1
#
_cell.length_a   1.000
_cell.length_b   1.000
_cell.length_c   1.000
_cell.angle_alpha   90.00
_cell.angle_beta   90.00
_cell.angle_gamma   90.00
#
_symmetry.space_group_name_H-M   'P 1'
#
loop_
_entity.id
_entity.type
_entity.pdbx_description
1 polymer ?
#
loop_
_entity_poly.entity_id
_entity_poly.type
_entity_poly.pdbx_seq_one_letter_code
_entity_poly.pdbx_strand_id
1 'polypeptide(L)'
;MRKILVVTAALGSLMILDVPSFAQGIRIGPGGVEVDDGRGYREERDDRRYRRMCRELRDRCENKDMYGEEGQGNCRRYRRMCG
;
A
#
# COMPACT_ATOMS: atom_id res chain seq x y z
N MET A 1 37.15 -21.23 -26.90
CA MET A 1 36.10 -21.87 -26.05
C MET A 1 36.15 -21.34 -24.62
N ARG A 2 37.22 -21.60 -23.84
CA ARG A 2 37.32 -21.19 -22.43
C ARG A 2 37.29 -19.66 -22.19
N LYS A 3 37.92 -18.87 -23.07
CA LYS A 3 37.91 -17.40 -23.00
C LYS A 3 36.52 -16.79 -23.32
N ILE A 4 35.76 -17.43 -24.21
CA ILE A 4 34.41 -16.99 -24.60
C ILE A 4 33.44 -17.20 -23.43
N LEU A 5 33.56 -18.34 -22.74
CA LEU A 5 32.79 -18.65 -21.53
C LEU A 5 33.01 -17.65 -20.40
N VAL A 6 34.24 -17.14 -20.24
CA VAL A 6 34.56 -16.14 -19.21
C VAL A 6 33.93 -14.78 -19.53
N VAL A 7 33.93 -14.37 -20.80
CA VAL A 7 33.34 -13.09 -21.23
C VAL A 7 31.82 -13.10 -21.11
N THR A 8 31.15 -14.21 -21.45
CA THR A 8 29.69 -14.33 -21.29
C THR A 8 29.27 -14.33 -19.82
N ALA A 9 30.08 -14.89 -18.92
CA ALA A 9 29.80 -14.88 -17.48
C ALA A 9 29.89 -13.47 -16.87
N ALA A 10 30.83 -12.63 -17.34
CA ALA A 10 31.02 -11.27 -16.84
C ALA A 10 29.94 -10.27 -17.30
N LEU A 11 29.35 -10.48 -18.47
CA LEU A 11 28.24 -9.64 -18.96
C LEU A 11 26.89 -10.03 -18.34
N GLY A 12 26.69 -11.31 -18.01
CA GLY A 12 25.46 -11.78 -17.36
C GLY A 12 25.31 -11.27 -15.92
N SER A 13 26.41 -11.09 -15.19
CA SER A 13 26.39 -10.57 -13.82
C SER A 13 26.08 -9.08 -13.71
N LEU A 14 26.25 -8.29 -14.79
CA LEU A 14 25.88 -6.87 -14.79
C LEU A 14 24.35 -6.64 -14.78
N MET A 15 23.58 -7.63 -15.25
CA MET A 15 22.11 -7.59 -15.30
C MET A 15 21.44 -8.00 -13.97
N ILE A 16 22.21 -8.43 -12.97
CA ILE A 16 21.74 -8.84 -11.64
C ILE A 16 22.00 -7.74 -10.60
N LEU A 17 22.55 -6.60 -11.03
CA LEU A 17 22.59 -5.40 -10.20
C LEU A 17 21.18 -4.81 -10.17
N ASP A 18 20.34 -5.36 -9.28
CA ASP A 18 19.17 -4.70 -8.72
C ASP A 18 19.64 -3.38 -8.09
N VAL A 19 19.79 -2.35 -8.92
CA VAL A 19 19.92 -0.98 -8.43
C VAL A 19 18.65 -0.70 -7.65
N PRO A 20 18.72 -0.43 -6.33
CA PRO A 20 17.54 -0.13 -5.55
C PRO A 20 16.90 1.10 -6.19
N SER A 21 15.76 0.88 -6.83
CA SER A 21 14.93 1.94 -7.37
C SER A 21 14.27 2.59 -6.16
N PHE A 22 14.97 3.51 -5.50
CA PHE A 22 14.34 4.39 -4.52
C PHE A 22 13.23 5.13 -5.28
N ALA A 23 11.97 4.82 -4.97
CA ALA A 23 10.78 5.38 -5.62
C ALA A 23 10.56 6.87 -5.26
N GLN A 24 11.64 7.63 -5.05
CA GLN A 24 11.60 9.06 -4.81
C GLN A 24 11.67 9.76 -6.17
N GLY A 25 10.53 10.29 -6.62
CA GLY A 25 10.40 10.95 -7.91
C GLY A 25 10.30 12.46 -7.73
N ILE A 26 11.20 13.21 -8.37
CA ILE A 26 11.08 14.68 -8.47
C ILE A 26 10.40 14.99 -9.81
N ARG A 27 9.15 15.47 -9.78
CA ARG A 27 8.44 15.95 -10.97
C ARG A 27 8.53 17.48 -11.05
N ILE A 28 9.07 17.99 -12.15
CA ILE A 28 9.21 19.42 -12.43
C ILE A 28 8.27 19.77 -13.58
N GLY A 29 7.30 20.66 -13.35
CA GLY A 29 6.31 21.08 -14.35
C GLY A 29 5.82 22.51 -14.17
N PRO A 30 4.91 23.00 -15.01
CA PRO A 30 4.39 24.38 -14.95
C PRO A 30 3.65 24.69 -13.63
N GLY A 31 3.26 23.67 -12.86
CA GLY A 31 2.71 23.81 -11.50
C GLY A 31 3.74 23.83 -10.37
N GLY A 32 5.04 23.74 -10.67
CA GLY A 32 6.13 23.74 -9.68
C GLY A 32 6.89 22.41 -9.60
N VAL A 33 7.60 22.23 -8.47
CA VAL A 33 8.39 21.02 -8.17
C VAL A 33 7.63 20.19 -7.14
N GLU A 34 7.25 18.98 -7.52
CA GLU A 34 6.62 18.00 -6.63
C GLU A 34 7.66 16.92 -6.29
N VAL A 35 7.96 16.78 -4.99
CA VAL A 35 8.86 15.75 -4.48
C VAL A 35 7.99 14.64 -3.91
N ASP A 36 7.85 13.53 -4.65
CA ASP A 36 7.20 12.33 -4.15
C ASP A 36 8.20 11.59 -3.25
N ASP A 37 8.02 11.72 -1.94
CA ASP A 37 8.85 11.05 -0.94
C ASP A 37 8.32 9.65 -0.56
N GLY A 38 7.33 9.14 -1.30
CA GLY A 38 6.70 7.86 -1.07
C GLY A 38 5.74 7.83 0.11
N ARG A 39 5.49 8.96 0.81
CA ARG A 39 4.48 9.01 1.89
C ARG A 39 3.05 9.01 1.35
N GLY A 40 2.80 9.55 0.16
CA GLY A 40 1.46 9.60 -0.44
C GLY A 40 0.83 8.22 -0.63
N TYR A 41 1.62 7.24 -1.09
CA TYR A 41 1.16 5.85 -1.25
C TYR A 41 0.81 5.17 0.08
N ARG A 42 1.54 5.49 1.16
CA ARG A 42 1.28 4.93 2.49
C ARG A 42 0.01 5.50 3.08
N GLU A 43 -0.16 6.82 2.99
CA GLU A 43 -1.35 7.51 3.46
C GLU A 43 -2.60 7.04 2.72
N GLU A 44 -2.56 6.94 1.39
CA GLU A 44 -3.68 6.44 0.59
C GLU A 44 -4.04 4.98 0.94
N ARG A 45 -3.04 4.13 1.19
CA ARG A 45 -3.26 2.74 1.61
C ARG A 45 -3.95 2.66 2.97
N ASP A 46 -3.48 3.45 3.93
CA ASP A 46 -4.06 3.50 5.28
C ASP A 46 -5.49 4.04 5.24
N ASP A 47 -5.76 5.03 4.39
CA ASP A 47 -7.10 5.58 4.14
C ASP A 47 -8.06 4.53 3.57
N ARG A 48 -7.62 3.76 2.57
CA ARG A 48 -8.40 2.64 2.01
C ARG A 48 -8.68 1.57 3.05
N ARG A 49 -7.71 1.26 3.91
CA ARG A 49 -7.84 0.28 4.99
C ARG A 49 -8.88 0.76 6.02
N TYR A 50 -8.78 2.01 6.43
CA TYR A 50 -9.71 2.65 7.34
C TYR A 50 -11.14 2.64 6.78
N ARG A 51 -11.34 3.04 5.53
CA ARG A 51 -12.65 2.99 4.85
C ARG A 51 -13.23 1.57 4.78
N ARG A 52 -12.40 0.55 4.54
CA ARG A 52 -12.85 -0.86 4.53
C ARG A 52 -13.30 -1.31 5.93
N MET A 53 -12.49 -1.03 6.95
CA MET A 53 -12.83 -1.35 8.34
C MET A 53 -14.16 -0.70 8.77
N CYS A 54 -14.36 0.58 8.44
CA CYS A 54 -15.59 1.29 8.78
C CYS A 54 -16.81 0.71 8.06
N ARG A 55 -16.69 0.28 6.80
CA ARG A 55 -17.77 -0.42 6.09
C ARG A 55 -18.14 -1.74 6.76
N GLU A 56 -17.15 -2.54 7.16
CA GLU A 56 -17.39 -3.82 7.84
C GLU A 56 -18.06 -3.63 9.20
N LEU A 57 -17.60 -2.65 9.99
CA LEU A 57 -18.21 -2.32 11.28
C LEU A 57 -19.65 -1.83 11.12
N ARG A 58 -19.95 -1.07 10.07
CA ARG A 58 -21.32 -0.63 9.76
C ARG A 58 -22.21 -1.81 9.39
N ASP A 59 -21.74 -2.67 8.51
CA ASP A 59 -22.46 -3.87 8.07
C ASP A 59 -22.82 -4.80 9.24
N ARG A 60 -21.85 -5.08 10.13
CA ARG A 60 -22.12 -5.86 11.35
C ARG A 60 -23.09 -5.17 12.31
N CYS A 61 -23.04 -3.83 12.41
CA CYS A 61 -23.97 -3.08 13.22
C CYS A 61 -25.42 -3.17 12.69
N GLU A 62 -25.59 -3.07 11.37
CA GLU A 62 -26.89 -3.11 10.70
C GLU A 62 -27.47 -4.54 10.65
N ASN A 63 -26.61 -5.56 10.50
CA ASN A 63 -27.00 -6.95 10.29
C ASN A 63 -26.69 -7.86 11.49
N LYS A 64 -26.73 -7.34 12.72
CA LYS A 64 -26.37 -8.07 13.95
C LYS A 64 -27.04 -9.46 14.07
N ASP A 65 -28.30 -9.57 13.65
CA ASP A 65 -29.10 -10.79 13.77
C ASP A 65 -28.59 -11.88 12.80
N MET A 66 -28.11 -11.47 11.62
CA MET A 66 -27.50 -12.39 10.64
C MET A 66 -26.14 -12.92 11.12
N TYR A 67 -25.40 -12.09 11.87
CA TYR A 67 -24.11 -12.47 12.42
C TYR A 67 -24.20 -13.14 13.81
N GLY A 68 -25.41 -13.26 14.37
CA GLY A 68 -25.62 -13.83 15.71
C GLY A 68 -24.97 -13.00 16.82
N GLU A 69 -24.84 -11.69 16.63
CA GLU A 69 -24.18 -10.80 17.58
C GLU A 69 -25.18 -10.25 18.62
N GLU A 70 -24.79 -10.29 19.90
CA GLU A 70 -25.61 -9.74 20.99
C GLU A 70 -25.19 -8.31 21.39
N GLY A 71 -26.19 -7.46 21.64
CA GLY A 71 -26.00 -6.10 22.12
C GLY A 71 -25.47 -5.11 21.05
N GLN A 72 -24.87 -4.00 21.50
CA GLN A 72 -24.43 -2.90 20.62
C GLN A 72 -22.90 -2.90 20.36
N GLY A 73 -22.21 -4.03 20.46
CA GLY A 73 -20.74 -4.10 20.41
C GLY A 73 -20.15 -3.41 19.17
N ASN A 74 -20.51 -3.87 17.98
CA ASN A 74 -20.00 -3.31 16.72
C ASN A 74 -20.56 -1.92 16.41
N CYS A 75 -21.81 -1.63 16.76
CA CYS A 75 -22.35 -0.28 16.64
C CYS A 75 -21.60 0.75 17.49
N ARG A 76 -21.27 0.42 18.74
CA ARG A 76 -20.47 1.30 19.62
C ARG A 76 -19.05 1.47 19.07
N ARG A 77 -18.46 0.39 18.57
CA ARG A 77 -17.12 0.43 17.96
C ARG A 77 -17.10 1.28 16.69
N TYR A 78 -18.10 1.13 15.82
CA TYR A 78 -18.27 1.95 14.62
C TYR A 78 -18.33 3.44 14.98
N ARG A 79 -19.22 3.84 15.90
CA ARG A 79 -19.35 5.24 16.34
C ARG A 79 -18.08 5.81 16.93
N ARG A 80 -17.27 5.01 17.65
CA ARG A 80 -16.01 5.47 18.24
C ARG A 80 -14.89 5.64 17.20
N MET A 81 -14.85 4.75 16.20
CA MET A 81 -13.73 4.67 15.27
C MET A 81 -13.97 5.44 13.96
N CYS A 82 -15.23 5.58 13.54
CA CYS A 82 -15.64 5.97 12.19
C CYS A 82 -16.68 7.10 12.13
N GLY A 83 -17.22 7.50 13.28
CA GLY A 83 -18.24 8.55 13.41
C GLY A 83 -17.65 9.86 13.92
#